data_AF-A0A0C3EPT9-F1
#
_entry.id   AF-A0A0C3EPT9-F1
#
_cell.length_a   1.000
_cell.length_b   1.000
_cell.length_c   1.000
_cell.angle_alpha   90.00
_cell.angle_beta   90.00
_cell.angle_gamma   90.00
#
_symmetry.space_group_name_H-M   'P 1'
#
loop_
_entity.id
_entity.type
_entity.pdbx_description
1 polymer ?
#
loop_
_entity_poly.entity_id
_entity_poly.type
_entity_poly.pdbx_seq_one_letter_code
_entity_poly.pdbx_strand_id
1 'polypeptide(L)'
;IHLSITPDIFHQLYQGMIKHMVTWCASFMDDAELDHCVHMLPPCFGLCHFKGGWSRLSQISGKERKDMVSILLGCLVGKVPSEVLVCYRALLDFIYIVQYPTHDDKSLQYLEDALT
;
A
#
# COMPACT_ATOMS: atom_id res chain seq x y z
N ILE A 1 3.35 -22.26 29.59
CA ILE A 1 3.88 -21.06 28.89
C ILE A 1 3.25 -21.08 27.51
N HIS A 2 2.18 -20.31 27.31
CA HIS A 2 1.64 -20.14 25.97
C HIS A 2 2.69 -19.38 25.16
N LEU A 3 3.39 -20.09 24.28
CA LEU A 3 4.11 -19.47 23.18
C LEU A 3 3.04 -18.75 22.37
N SER A 4 2.87 -17.45 22.62
CA SER A 4 2.20 -16.55 21.71
C SER A 4 2.94 -16.70 20.39
N ILE A 5 2.40 -17.52 19.50
CA ILE A 5 2.70 -17.43 18.08
C ILE A 5 2.24 -16.01 17.77
N THR A 6 3.17 -15.05 17.75
CA THR A 6 2.86 -13.73 17.23
C THR A 6 2.27 -14.03 15.88
N PRO A 7 0.95 -13.80 15.65
CA PRO A 7 0.38 -14.03 14.34
C PRO A 7 1.30 -13.28 13.38
N ASP A 8 1.59 -13.88 12.24
CA ASP A 8 2.45 -13.28 11.24
C ASP A 8 1.75 -12.00 10.74
N ILE A 9 1.88 -10.92 11.51
CA ILE A 9 1.31 -9.60 11.30
C ILE A 9 1.79 -9.12 9.93
N PHE A 10 3.02 -9.49 9.58
CA PHE A 10 3.61 -9.22 8.29
C PHE A 10 2.90 -9.94 7.14
N HIS A 11 2.32 -11.13 7.33
CA HIS A 11 1.54 -11.79 6.28
C HIS A 11 0.04 -11.54 6.35
N GLN A 12 -0.55 -11.45 7.53
CA GLN A 12 -2.00 -11.28 7.62
C GLN A 12 -2.43 -9.82 7.47
N LEU A 13 -1.81 -8.92 8.22
CA LEU A 13 -2.20 -7.51 8.22
C LEU A 13 -1.74 -6.83 6.93
N TYR A 14 -0.45 -6.96 6.59
CA TYR A 14 0.10 -6.34 5.39
C TYR A 14 -0.59 -6.85 4.12
N GLN A 15 -0.67 -8.17 3.91
CA GLN A 15 -1.29 -8.69 2.68
C GLN A 15 -2.79 -8.39 2.62
N GLY A 16 -3.49 -8.46 3.76
CA GLY A 16 -4.90 -8.14 3.85
C GLY A 16 -5.17 -6.68 3.52
N MET A 17 -4.51 -5.75 4.20
CA MET A 17 -4.70 -4.31 3.98
C MET A 17 -4.35 -3.91 2.56
N ILE A 18 -3.22 -4.38 2.02
CA ILE A 18 -2.84 -4.08 0.64
C ILE A 18 -3.86 -4.62 -0.36
N LYS A 19 -4.37 -5.83 -0.16
CA LYS A 19 -5.43 -6.39 -1.01
C LYS A 19 -6.71 -5.53 -0.96
N HIS A 20 -7.09 -5.03 0.20
CA HIS A 20 -8.26 -4.16 0.34
C HIS A 20 -8.04 -2.80 -0.35
N MET A 21 -6.88 -2.17 -0.14
CA MET A 21 -6.54 -0.91 -0.79
C MET A 21 -6.54 -1.01 -2.31
N VAL A 22 -6.01 -2.11 -2.86
CA VAL A 22 -6.06 -2.43 -4.30
C VAL A 22 -7.50 -2.63 -4.76
N THR A 23 -8.28 -3.44 -4.04
CA THR A 23 -9.71 -3.65 -4.38
C THR A 23 -10.49 -2.33 -4.39
N TRP A 24 -10.22 -1.43 -3.44
CA TRP A 24 -10.86 -0.11 -3.39
C TRP A 24 -10.42 0.80 -4.52
N CYS A 25 -9.18 0.72 -5.01
CA CYS A 25 -8.74 1.47 -6.19
C CYS A 25 -9.61 1.18 -7.41
N ALA A 26 -9.97 -0.09 -7.62
CA ALA A 26 -10.86 -0.51 -8.70
C ALA A 26 -12.31 0.03 -8.56
N SER A 27 -12.68 0.61 -7.41
CA SER A 27 -13.97 1.28 -7.23
C SER A 27 -13.95 2.77 -7.61
N PHE A 28 -12.75 3.37 -7.74
CA PHE A 28 -12.58 4.79 -8.09
C PHE A 28 -12.31 5.00 -9.58
N MET A 29 -11.73 4.02 -10.25
CA MET A 29 -11.33 4.09 -11.66
C MET A 29 -11.35 2.68 -12.26
N ASP A 30 -11.54 2.61 -13.58
CA ASP A 30 -11.45 1.34 -14.29
C ASP A 30 -9.99 0.88 -14.44
N ASP A 31 -9.81 -0.41 -14.74
CA ASP A 31 -8.46 -1.00 -14.88
C ASP A 31 -7.64 -0.30 -15.98
N ALA A 32 -8.29 0.24 -17.01
CA ALA A 32 -7.62 0.91 -18.13
C ALA A 32 -7.06 2.28 -17.73
N GLU A 33 -7.81 3.07 -16.96
CA GLU A 33 -7.38 4.35 -16.42
C GLU A 33 -6.26 4.17 -15.38
N LEU A 34 -6.34 3.12 -14.58
CA LEU A 34 -5.30 2.76 -13.62
C LEU A 34 -4.02 2.32 -14.33
N ASP A 35 -4.12 1.46 -15.34
CA ASP A 35 -2.99 1.08 -16.20
C ASP A 35 -2.37 2.28 -16.90
N HIS A 36 -3.21 3.23 -17.35
CA HIS A 36 -2.74 4.47 -17.95
C HIS A 36 -1.93 5.32 -16.96
N CYS A 37 -2.44 5.49 -15.74
CA CYS A 37 -1.72 6.22 -14.68
C CYS A 37 -0.37 5.57 -14.36
N VAL A 38 -0.34 4.23 -14.24
CA VAL A 38 0.90 3.48 -13.98
C VAL A 38 1.93 3.69 -15.10
N HIS A 39 1.50 3.72 -16.37
CA HIS A 39 2.39 4.00 -17.50
C HIS A 39 2.85 5.46 -17.60
N MET A 40 2.04 6.41 -17.11
CA MET A 40 2.40 7.83 -17.08
C MET A 40 3.41 8.18 -15.99
N LEU A 41 3.55 7.34 -14.96
CA LEU A 41 4.50 7.60 -13.89
C LEU A 41 5.94 7.62 -14.44
N PRO A 42 6.73 8.67 -14.13
CA PRO A 42 8.12 8.72 -14.55
C PRO A 42 8.90 7.57 -13.92
N PRO A 43 9.99 7.10 -14.56
CA PRO A 43 10.87 6.11 -13.94
C PRO A 43 11.40 6.64 -12.60
N CYS A 44 10.95 6.02 -11.51
CA CYS A 44 11.42 6.33 -10.17
C CYS A 44 12.54 5.36 -9.79
N PHE A 45 13.69 5.88 -9.36
CA PHE A 45 14.83 5.05 -8.99
C PHE A 45 14.46 4.14 -7.80
N GLY A 46 14.61 2.83 -7.99
CA GLY A 46 14.29 1.83 -6.96
C GLY A 46 12.85 1.30 -6.97
N LEU A 47 11.98 1.77 -7.86
CA LEU A 47 10.65 1.19 -8.07
C LEU A 47 10.62 0.29 -9.31
N CYS A 48 9.98 -0.88 -9.21
CA CYS A 48 9.66 -1.71 -10.36
C CYS A 48 8.74 -0.97 -11.34
N HIS A 49 9.08 -1.02 -12.63
CA HIS A 49 8.21 -0.52 -13.69
C HIS A 49 7.23 -1.63 -14.10
N PHE A 50 5.93 -1.44 -13.84
CA PHE A 50 4.89 -2.44 -14.08
C PHE A 50 4.42 -2.42 -15.55
N LYS A 51 5.23 -2.99 -16.45
CA LYS A 51 4.96 -3.03 -17.90
C LYS A 51 3.65 -3.71 -18.32
N GLY A 52 3.05 -4.50 -17.44
CA GLY A 52 1.79 -5.20 -17.73
C GLY A 52 0.61 -4.68 -16.93
N GLY A 53 0.74 -3.48 -16.35
CA GLY A 53 -0.35 -2.82 -15.66
C GLY A 53 -0.77 -3.46 -14.33
N TRP A 54 -1.85 -2.92 -13.80
CA TRP A 54 -2.57 -3.27 -12.61
C TRP A 54 -3.15 -4.68 -12.63
N SER A 55 -3.63 -5.12 -13.79
CA SER A 55 -4.24 -6.44 -14.00
C SER A 55 -3.31 -7.63 -13.66
N ARG A 56 -1.98 -7.44 -13.75
CA ARG A 56 -0.97 -8.45 -13.36
C ARG A 56 -0.58 -8.40 -11.89
N LEU A 57 -1.08 -7.44 -11.12
CA LEU A 57 -0.72 -7.23 -9.71
C LEU A 57 -1.28 -8.32 -8.78
N SER A 58 -2.25 -9.13 -9.23
CA SER A 58 -2.79 -10.26 -8.45
C SER A 58 -1.74 -11.36 -8.18
N GLN A 59 -0.59 -11.35 -8.85
CA GLN A 59 0.46 -12.37 -8.78
C GLN A 59 1.84 -11.85 -8.34
N ILE A 60 1.90 -10.75 -7.59
CA ILE A 60 3.16 -10.08 -7.28
C ILE A 60 3.88 -10.61 -6.03
N SER A 61 5.22 -10.62 -6.11
CA SER A 61 6.13 -10.91 -5.01
C SER A 61 6.06 -9.84 -3.90
N GLY A 62 6.63 -10.14 -2.72
CA GLY A 62 6.66 -9.18 -1.60
C GLY A 62 7.37 -7.86 -1.95
N LYS A 63 8.42 -7.90 -2.78
CA LYS A 63 9.15 -6.72 -3.24
C LYS A 63 8.27 -5.84 -4.14
N GLU A 64 7.59 -6.47 -5.10
CA GLU A 64 6.69 -5.76 -6.02
C GLU A 64 5.48 -5.14 -5.30
N ARG A 65 5.02 -5.72 -4.18
CA ARG A 65 3.96 -5.12 -3.35
C ARG A 65 4.34 -3.77 -2.76
N LYS A 66 5.57 -3.63 -2.27
CA LYS A 66 6.07 -2.37 -1.72
C LYS A 66 6.16 -1.29 -2.79
N ASP A 67 6.59 -1.67 -3.98
CA ASP A 67 6.69 -0.75 -5.11
C ASP A 67 5.30 -0.34 -5.60
N MET A 68 4.35 -1.28 -5.63
CA MET A 68 2.95 -1.05 -5.98
C MET A 68 2.29 -0.03 -5.05
N VAL A 69 2.46 -0.20 -3.73
CA VAL A 69 1.98 0.75 -2.72
C VAL A 69 2.48 2.17 -2.99
N SER A 70 3.75 2.30 -3.37
CA SER A 70 4.40 3.59 -3.58
C SER A 70 3.84 4.33 -4.82
N ILE A 71 3.46 3.58 -5.87
CA ILE A 71 2.88 4.15 -7.09
C ILE A 71 1.37 4.41 -6.98
N LEU A 72 0.69 3.65 -6.11
CA LEU A 72 -0.77 3.67 -5.98
C LEU A 72 -1.28 5.04 -5.52
N LEU A 73 -0.60 5.67 -4.55
CA LEU A 73 -0.94 7.04 -4.13
C LEU A 73 -0.81 8.03 -5.30
N GLY A 74 0.24 7.89 -6.12
CA GLY A 74 0.46 8.71 -7.31
C GLY A 74 -0.64 8.57 -8.36
N CYS A 75 -1.21 7.38 -8.53
CA CYS A 75 -2.31 7.13 -9.46
C CYS A 75 -3.63 7.77 -8.99
N LEU A 76 -3.81 7.95 -7.68
CA LEU A 76 -5.03 8.54 -7.12
C LEU A 76 -5.02 10.07 -7.16
N VAL A 77 -3.85 10.72 -7.26
CA VAL A 77 -3.73 12.18 -7.23
C VAL A 77 -4.55 12.81 -8.37
N GLY A 78 -5.47 13.71 -8.01
CA GLY A 78 -6.34 14.41 -8.97
C GLY A 78 -7.49 13.56 -9.53
N LYS A 79 -7.64 12.30 -9.09
CA LYS A 79 -8.71 11.38 -9.51
C LYS A 79 -9.75 11.12 -8.42
N VAL A 80 -9.37 11.28 -7.15
CA VAL A 80 -10.25 11.07 -6.00
C VAL A 80 -10.29 12.31 -5.10
N PRO A 81 -11.33 12.47 -4.27
CA PRO A 81 -11.38 13.52 -3.26
C PRO A 81 -10.15 13.50 -2.35
N SER A 82 -9.77 14.67 -1.84
CA SER A 82 -8.61 14.81 -0.94
C SER A 82 -8.68 13.91 0.29
N GLU A 83 -9.88 13.67 0.79
CA GLU A 83 -10.19 12.83 1.93
C GLU A 83 -9.79 11.38 1.67
N VAL A 84 -10.02 10.88 0.45
CA VAL A 84 -9.59 9.54 0.05
C VAL A 84 -8.07 9.46 -0.02
N LEU A 85 -7.40 10.50 -0.55
CA LEU A 85 -5.92 10.55 -0.55
C LEU A 85 -5.34 10.54 0.86
N VAL A 86 -5.95 11.27 1.79
CA VAL A 86 -5.55 11.28 3.20
C VAL A 86 -5.73 9.90 3.82
N CYS A 87 -6.88 9.24 3.60
CA CYS A 87 -7.11 7.88 4.09
C CYS A 87 -6.10 6.87 3.52
N TYR A 88 -5.81 6.92 2.23
CA TYR A 88 -4.81 6.04 1.62
C TYR A 88 -3.43 6.30 2.21
N ARG A 89 -3.02 7.56 2.36
CA ARG A 89 -1.74 7.93 2.95
C ARG A 89 -1.61 7.42 4.39
N ALA A 90 -2.62 7.66 5.22
CA ALA A 90 -2.73 7.16 6.60
C ALA A 90 -2.50 5.64 6.69
N LEU A 91 -3.19 4.87 5.84
CA LEU A 91 -3.03 3.42 5.78
C LEU A 91 -1.62 3.01 5.33
N LEU A 92 -1.03 3.70 4.37
CA LEU A 92 0.34 3.41 3.91
C LEU A 92 1.38 3.71 4.98
N ASP A 93 1.24 4.83 5.70
CA ASP A 93 2.14 5.22 6.79
C ASP A 93 2.06 4.18 7.92
N PHE A 94 0.85 3.77 8.31
CA PHE A 94 0.63 2.71 9.29
C PHE A 94 1.27 1.38 8.86
N ILE A 95 1.02 0.95 7.62
CA ILE A 95 1.58 -0.29 7.06
C ILE A 95 3.11 -0.22 6.99
N TYR A 96 3.69 0.96 6.74
CA TYR A 96 5.14 1.11 6.70
C TYR A 96 5.74 0.94 8.10
N ILE A 97 5.15 1.56 9.12
CA ILE A 97 5.66 1.53 10.49
C ILE A 97 5.51 0.14 11.10
N VAL A 98 4.37 -0.55 10.90
CA VAL A 98 4.10 -1.88 11.51
C VAL A 98 5.05 -2.98 11.00
N GLN A 99 5.79 -2.73 9.92
CA GLN A 99 6.80 -3.64 9.40
C GLN A 99 8.14 -3.55 10.15
N TYR A 100 8.29 -2.63 11.11
CA TYR A 100 9.51 -2.53 11.88
C TYR A 100 9.73 -3.81 12.71
N PRO A 101 10.96 -4.33 12.77
CA PRO A 101 11.24 -5.59 13.47
C PRO A 101 11.00 -5.49 14.99
N THR A 102 11.06 -4.28 15.53
CA THR A 102 10.79 -3.96 16.93
C THR A 102 10.17 -2.57 17.01
N HIS A 103 9.30 -2.38 17.99
CA HIS A 103 8.65 -1.11 18.26
C HIS A 103 9.11 -0.53 19.59
N ASP A 104 9.35 0.77 19.62
CA ASP A 104 9.46 1.59 20.83
C ASP A 104 8.18 2.44 21.03
N ASP A 105 8.06 3.10 22.17
CA ASP A 105 6.90 3.95 22.50
C ASP A 105 6.62 5.01 21.43
N LYS A 106 7.65 5.50 20.75
CA LYS A 106 7.52 6.48 19.66
C LYS A 106 6.90 5.87 18.42
N SER A 107 7.38 4.70 17.99
CA SER A 107 6.84 3.99 16.84
C SER A 107 5.40 3.52 17.08
N LEU A 108 5.05 3.21 18.32
CA LEU A 108 3.67 2.92 18.71
C LEU A 108 2.80 4.18 18.60
N GLN A 109 3.28 5.33 19.08
CA GLN A 109 2.57 6.60 18.90
C GLN A 109 2.37 6.92 17.41
N TYR A 110 3.37 6.72 16.57
CA TYR A 110 3.23 6.94 15.13
C TYR A 110 2.20 6.01 14.48
N LEU A 111 2.01 4.79 14.98
CA LEU A 111 0.94 3.90 14.49
C LEU A 111 -0.45 4.43 14.85
N GLU A 112 -0.62 4.98 16.05
CA GLU A 112 -1.87 5.60 16.48
C GLU A 112 -2.16 6.88 15.69
N ASP A 113 -1.16 7.75 15.57
CA ASP A 113 -1.24 9.01 14.83
C ASP A 113 -1.54 8.78 13.34
N ALA A 114 -1.03 7.69 12.76
CA ALA A 114 -1.28 7.37 11.36
C ALA A 114 -2.75 7.06 11.06
N LEU A 115 -3.56 6.68 12.06
CA LEU A 115 -4.96 6.29 11.89
C LEU A 115 -5.97 7.28 12.47
N THR A 116 -5.52 8.40 13.04
CA THR A 116 -6.35 9.39 13.76
C THR A 116 -6.39 10.72 13.00
#